data_AF-A0A519SDV6-F1
#
_entry.id   AF-A0A519SDV6-F1
#
_cell.length_a   1.000
_cell.length_b   1.000
_cell.length_c   1.000
_cell.angle_alpha   90.00
_cell.angle_beta   90.00
_cell.angle_gamma   90.00
#
_symmetry.space_group_name_H-M   'P 1'
#
loop_
_entity.id
_entity.type
_entity.pdbx_description
1 polymer ?
#
loop_
_entity_poly.entity_id
_entity_poly.type
_entity_poly.pdbx_seq_one_letter_code
_entity_poly.pdbx_strand_id
1 'polypeptide(L)'
;MKAAFLASALALPLVAPAQRLAATLPPITYHVGLAKAPLYSTGDTLRQPSLVLPSQSEVVVVGQYLPRWVVVKREGFLYLTPINRLSDYDPGDAAPRPIDAETQLITYQGVVPVPGASKTDLYARAAAWAARTYTTTDHVTPQPEAGEIAVKGQRMVTIRTTYNNVLRGSYAGVVRHTLTIYVKDGRYKYV
;
A
#
# COMPACT_ATOMS: atom_id res chain seq x y z
N MET A 1 -64.72 -17.47 -39.49
CA MET A 1 -64.48 -16.88 -38.15
C MET A 1 -63.86 -17.94 -37.26
N LYS A 2 -62.54 -17.89 -37.02
CA LYS A 2 -61.84 -18.75 -36.05
C LYS A 2 -60.88 -17.88 -35.25
N ALA A 3 -61.19 -17.69 -33.98
CA ALA A 3 -60.31 -17.05 -33.01
C ALA A 3 -60.47 -17.81 -31.69
N ALA A 4 -59.35 -18.27 -31.14
CA ALA A 4 -59.13 -18.41 -29.70
C ALA A 4 -57.66 -18.73 -29.46
N PHE A 5 -56.90 -17.68 -29.15
CA PHE A 5 -55.62 -17.75 -28.46
C PHE A 5 -55.86 -18.16 -27.01
N LEU A 6 -55.02 -19.03 -26.45
CA LEU A 6 -54.87 -19.22 -25.01
C LEU A 6 -53.38 -19.29 -24.69
N ALA A 7 -52.80 -18.12 -24.45
CA ALA A 7 -51.47 -17.97 -23.87
C ALA A 7 -51.64 -17.74 -22.37
N SER A 8 -51.41 -18.76 -21.57
CA SER A 8 -51.32 -18.65 -20.12
C SER A 8 -49.90 -18.28 -19.73
N ALA A 9 -49.66 -16.97 -19.53
CA ALA A 9 -48.45 -16.47 -18.91
C ALA A 9 -48.56 -16.59 -17.37
N LEU A 10 -47.81 -17.53 -16.80
CA LEU A 10 -47.54 -17.61 -15.36
C LEU A 10 -46.65 -16.42 -14.96
N ALA A 11 -47.26 -15.37 -14.42
CA ALA A 11 -46.55 -14.29 -13.75
C ALA A 11 -46.26 -14.70 -12.30
N LEU A 12 -45.04 -15.16 -12.02
CA LEU A 12 -44.53 -15.29 -10.65
C LEU A 12 -44.05 -13.92 -10.17
N PRO A 13 -44.54 -13.39 -9.03
CA PRO A 13 -43.98 -12.19 -8.44
C PRO A 13 -42.66 -12.54 -7.74
N LEU A 14 -41.52 -12.29 -8.42
CA LEU A 14 -40.20 -12.24 -7.78
C LEU A 14 -40.09 -10.95 -6.95
N VAL A 15 -40.77 -10.89 -5.81
CA VAL A 15 -40.45 -9.91 -4.78
C VAL A 15 -39.31 -10.49 -3.97
N ALA A 16 -38.07 -10.25 -4.40
CA ALA A 16 -36.92 -10.47 -3.55
C ALA A 16 -37.06 -9.57 -2.31
N PRO A 17 -37.12 -10.12 -1.08
CA PRO A 17 -37.09 -9.28 0.10
C PRO A 17 -35.78 -8.49 0.07
N ALA A 18 -35.88 -7.15 0.15
CA ALA A 18 -34.72 -6.29 0.32
C ALA A 18 -34.00 -6.72 1.61
N GLN A 19 -32.97 -7.54 1.48
CA GLN A 19 -32.25 -8.09 2.61
C GLN A 19 -31.63 -6.93 3.39
N ARG A 20 -32.13 -6.70 4.60
CA ARG A 20 -31.58 -5.71 5.52
C ARG A 20 -30.18 -6.16 5.94
N LEU A 21 -29.23 -5.24 5.92
CA LEU A 21 -27.87 -5.48 6.39
C LEU A 21 -27.91 -5.92 7.85
N ALA A 22 -27.11 -6.92 8.19
CA ALA A 22 -27.06 -7.49 9.54
C ALA A 22 -25.61 -7.57 10.02
N ALA A 23 -25.41 -7.34 11.31
CA ALA A 23 -24.15 -7.62 11.97
C ALA A 23 -24.08 -9.12 12.29
N THR A 24 -23.26 -9.85 11.55
CA THR A 24 -23.12 -11.32 11.65
C THR A 24 -21.80 -11.76 12.24
N LEU A 25 -20.87 -10.82 12.47
CA LEU A 25 -19.53 -11.05 12.99
C LEU A 25 -19.28 -10.14 14.20
N PRO A 26 -18.36 -10.53 15.12
CA PRO A 26 -17.85 -9.60 16.11
C PRO A 26 -17.24 -8.37 15.42
N PRO A 27 -17.32 -7.18 16.02
CA PRO A 27 -16.72 -5.98 15.45
C PRO A 27 -15.20 -6.13 15.31
N ILE A 28 -14.67 -5.92 14.10
CA ILE A 28 -13.23 -5.91 13.80
C ILE A 28 -12.90 -4.59 13.10
N THR A 29 -11.86 -3.89 13.57
CA THR A 29 -11.39 -2.66 12.95
C THR A 29 -10.53 -2.96 11.74
N TYR A 30 -10.84 -2.30 10.63
CA TYR A 30 -10.06 -2.28 9.40
C TYR A 30 -9.71 -0.83 9.06
N HIS A 31 -8.69 -0.64 8.24
CA HIS A 31 -8.37 0.65 7.64
C HIS A 31 -8.75 0.67 6.16
N VAL A 32 -9.24 1.80 5.69
CA VAL A 32 -9.44 2.03 4.26
C VAL A 32 -8.07 2.14 3.59
N GLY A 33 -7.85 1.37 2.52
CA GLY A 33 -6.61 1.43 1.75
C GLY A 33 -6.40 2.79 1.07
N LEU A 34 -5.41 2.87 0.17
CA LEU A 34 -5.06 4.13 -0.50
C LEU A 34 -6.20 4.73 -1.34
N ALA A 35 -7.09 3.88 -1.84
CA ALA A 35 -8.25 4.31 -2.60
C ALA A 35 -9.49 4.37 -1.69
N LYS A 36 -10.21 5.49 -1.76
CA LYS A 36 -11.44 5.74 -0.99
C LYS A 36 -12.42 4.55 -1.06
N ALA A 37 -13.14 4.30 0.02
CA ALA A 37 -14.11 3.20 0.12
C ALA A 37 -15.56 3.74 0.03
N PRO A 38 -16.37 3.29 -0.93
CA PRO A 38 -17.78 3.66 -1.00
C PRO A 38 -18.60 2.91 0.05
N LEU A 39 -19.55 3.59 0.68
CA LEU A 39 -20.50 3.01 1.63
C LEU A 39 -21.92 3.06 1.05
N TYR A 40 -22.58 1.92 0.98
CA TYR A 40 -23.96 1.78 0.49
C TYR A 40 -24.89 1.43 1.64
N SER A 41 -25.97 2.17 1.81
CA SER A 41 -26.98 1.91 2.86
C SER A 41 -27.89 0.72 2.55
N THR A 42 -27.86 0.20 1.32
CA THR A 42 -28.67 -0.93 0.85
C THR A 42 -27.82 -1.91 0.05
N GLY A 43 -28.39 -3.09 -0.23
CA GLY A 43 -27.80 -4.08 -1.13
C GLY A 43 -27.71 -3.66 -2.60
N ASP A 44 -28.30 -2.53 -2.98
CA ASP A 44 -28.25 -2.00 -4.35
C ASP A 44 -26.98 -1.17 -4.55
N THR A 45 -25.89 -1.86 -4.88
CA THR A 45 -24.57 -1.24 -5.10
C THR A 45 -24.42 -0.59 -6.48
N LEU A 46 -25.47 -0.60 -7.32
CA LEU A 46 -25.48 0.08 -8.62
C LEU A 46 -25.85 1.56 -8.49
N ARG A 47 -26.44 1.97 -7.36
CA ARG A 47 -26.73 3.37 -7.05
C ARG A 47 -25.48 4.13 -6.63
N GLN A 48 -25.59 5.45 -6.51
CA GLN A 48 -24.54 6.24 -5.90
C GLN A 48 -24.35 5.84 -4.43
N PRO A 49 -23.09 5.79 -3.94
CA PRO A 49 -22.82 5.50 -2.55
C PRO A 49 -23.42 6.59 -1.66
N SER A 50 -23.94 6.19 -0.50
CA SER A 50 -24.48 7.13 0.49
C SER A 50 -23.37 7.99 1.11
N LEU A 51 -22.19 7.39 1.30
CA LEU A 51 -21.01 8.04 1.86
C LEU A 51 -19.75 7.49 1.19
N VAL A 52 -18.65 8.23 1.30
CA VAL A 52 -17.33 7.76 0.86
C VAL A 52 -16.35 7.98 2.00
N LEU A 53 -15.69 6.90 2.42
CA LEU A 53 -14.63 6.95 3.40
C LEU A 53 -13.31 7.41 2.76
N PRO A 54 -12.59 8.36 3.37
CA PRO A 54 -11.28 8.76 2.88
C PRO A 54 -10.25 7.63 3.05
N SER A 55 -9.17 7.72 2.29
CA SER A 55 -8.00 6.86 2.46
C SER A 55 -7.51 6.88 3.91
N GLN A 56 -7.06 5.73 4.42
CA GLN A 56 -6.52 5.52 5.76
C GLN A 56 -7.50 5.74 6.93
N SER A 57 -8.78 6.01 6.67
CA SER A 57 -9.78 6.07 7.74
C SER A 57 -10.09 4.69 8.32
N GLU A 58 -10.42 4.66 9.60
CA GLU A 58 -10.89 3.47 10.29
C GLU A 58 -12.33 3.12 9.89
N VAL A 59 -12.61 1.83 9.86
CA VAL A 59 -13.95 1.30 9.67
C VAL A 59 -14.12 0.01 10.46
N VAL A 60 -15.28 -0.16 11.09
CA VAL A 60 -15.58 -1.35 11.88
C VAL A 60 -16.39 -2.32 11.03
N VAL A 61 -15.80 -3.44 10.64
CA VAL A 61 -16.49 -4.55 9.97
C VAL A 61 -17.25 -5.35 11.02
N VAL A 62 -18.54 -5.55 10.79
CA VAL A 62 -19.46 -6.25 11.71
C VAL A 62 -20.18 -7.42 11.05
N GLY A 63 -19.87 -7.73 9.80
CA GLY A 63 -20.53 -8.83 9.10
C GLY A 63 -19.99 -9.03 7.70
N GLN A 64 -20.31 -10.18 7.13
CA GLN A 64 -20.08 -10.49 5.72
C GLN A 64 -21.42 -10.59 5.00
N TYR A 65 -21.55 -9.89 3.86
CA TYR A 65 -22.76 -9.93 3.04
C TYR A 65 -22.58 -10.83 1.84
N LEU A 66 -21.43 -10.70 1.14
CA LEU A 66 -21.01 -11.55 0.02
C LEU A 66 -19.49 -11.73 0.08
N PRO A 67 -18.89 -12.66 -0.69
CA PRO A 67 -17.43 -12.86 -0.69
C PRO A 67 -16.60 -11.61 -0.92
N ARG A 68 -17.14 -10.62 -1.64
CA ARG A 68 -16.47 -9.34 -1.96
C ARG A 68 -17.02 -8.14 -1.20
N TRP A 69 -18.04 -8.33 -0.36
CA TRP A 69 -18.78 -7.25 0.30
C TRP A 69 -18.95 -7.53 1.78
N VAL A 70 -18.53 -6.57 2.59
CA VAL A 70 -18.64 -6.63 4.03
C VAL A 70 -19.64 -5.59 4.54
N VAL A 71 -20.25 -5.93 5.66
CA VAL A 71 -21.12 -5.02 6.42
C VAL A 71 -20.23 -4.27 7.40
N VAL A 72 -20.27 -2.95 7.34
CA VAL A 72 -19.55 -2.07 8.25
C VAL A 72 -20.50 -1.24 9.09
N LYS A 73 -20.11 -0.94 10.32
CA LYS A 73 -20.86 -0.10 11.25
C LYS A 73 -20.21 1.27 11.34
N ARG A 74 -21.00 2.33 11.17
CA ARG A 74 -20.58 3.72 11.36
C ARG A 74 -21.71 4.53 11.96
N GLU A 75 -21.43 5.25 13.04
CA GLU A 75 -22.40 6.16 13.69
C GLU A 75 -23.75 5.47 14.03
N GLY A 76 -23.70 4.18 14.36
CA GLY A 76 -24.90 3.37 14.66
C GLY A 76 -25.61 2.77 13.44
N PHE A 77 -25.24 3.14 12.22
CA PHE A 77 -25.80 2.62 10.98
C PHE A 77 -24.93 1.53 10.35
N LEU A 78 -25.56 0.67 9.55
CA LEU A 78 -24.90 -0.38 8.78
C LEU A 78 -24.80 0.02 7.32
N TYR A 79 -23.64 -0.25 6.72
CA TYR A 79 -23.36 0.00 5.32
C TYR A 79 -22.67 -1.21 4.68
N LEU A 80 -22.76 -1.32 3.36
CA LEU A 80 -21.94 -2.21 2.57
C LEU A 80 -20.74 -1.47 2.00
N THR A 81 -19.59 -2.11 2.03
CA THR A 81 -18.38 -1.66 1.35
C THR A 81 -17.64 -2.87 0.75
N PRO A 82 -16.95 -2.71 -0.38
CA PRO A 82 -16.21 -3.81 -0.95
C PRO A 82 -14.94 -4.10 -0.13
N ILE A 83 -14.72 -5.36 0.22
CA ILE A 83 -13.63 -5.78 1.14
C ILE A 83 -12.24 -5.43 0.60
N ASN A 84 -12.08 -5.37 -0.73
CA ASN A 84 -10.81 -4.98 -1.36
C ASN A 84 -10.45 -3.49 -1.22
N ARG A 85 -11.34 -2.69 -0.62
CA ARG A 85 -11.06 -1.31 -0.21
C ARG A 85 -10.54 -1.23 1.22
N LEU A 86 -10.62 -2.32 1.95
CA LEU A 86 -10.21 -2.42 3.34
C LEU A 86 -8.90 -3.20 3.43
N SER A 87 -8.08 -2.82 4.39
CA SER A 87 -6.90 -3.55 4.82
C SER A 87 -7.06 -3.81 6.30
N ASP A 88 -6.72 -5.03 6.71
CA ASP A 88 -6.42 -5.38 8.10
C ASP A 88 -5.06 -4.84 8.55
N TYR A 89 -4.47 -3.91 7.78
CA TYR A 89 -3.22 -3.26 8.13
C TYR A 89 -3.45 -2.40 9.36
N ASP A 90 -3.03 -2.89 10.51
CA ASP A 90 -2.84 -2.08 11.71
C ASP A 90 -1.53 -1.29 11.53
N PRO A 91 -1.55 0.05 11.61
CA PRO A 91 -0.33 0.84 11.69
C PRO A 91 0.62 0.39 12.82
N GLY A 92 0.11 -0.23 13.88
CA GLY A 92 0.86 -0.85 14.96
C GLY A 92 1.59 -2.14 14.57
N ASP A 93 1.14 -2.85 13.53
CA ASP A 93 1.85 -4.01 12.95
C ASP A 93 2.98 -3.58 12.00
N ALA A 94 3.01 -2.30 11.61
CA ALA A 94 4.07 -1.79 10.76
C ALA A 94 5.38 -1.79 11.55
N ALA A 95 6.41 -2.46 11.01
CA ALA A 95 7.75 -2.37 11.57
C ALA A 95 8.14 -0.89 11.74
N PRO A 96 8.65 -0.49 12.92
CA PRO A 96 8.98 0.90 13.19
C PRO A 96 9.99 1.38 12.14
N ARG A 97 9.65 2.49 11.48
CA ARG A 97 10.53 3.12 10.50
C ARG A 97 11.52 4.00 11.26
N PRO A 98 12.81 4.01 10.87
CA PRO A 98 13.76 4.92 11.49
C PRO A 98 13.43 6.34 11.02
N ILE A 99 12.76 7.11 11.86
CA ILE A 99 12.46 8.52 11.62
C ILE A 99 13.56 9.32 12.32
N ASP A 100 14.27 10.13 11.55
CA ASP A 100 15.23 11.08 12.09
C ASP A 100 14.49 12.22 12.79
N ALA A 101 14.83 12.47 14.06
CA ALA A 101 14.08 13.41 14.89
C ALA A 101 14.23 14.87 14.44
N GLU A 102 15.35 15.22 13.80
CA GLU A 102 15.64 16.59 13.36
C GLU A 102 14.93 16.90 12.03
N THR A 103 15.06 15.99 11.06
CA THR A 103 14.53 16.18 9.72
C THR A 103 13.09 15.69 9.56
N GLN A 104 12.60 14.86 10.49
CA GLN A 104 11.32 14.16 10.41
C GLN A 104 11.19 13.27 9.15
N LEU A 105 12.33 12.86 8.57
CA LEU A 105 12.39 11.99 7.40
C LEU A 105 12.72 10.56 7.81
N ILE A 106 12.34 9.60 6.96
CA ILE A 106 12.79 8.21 7.11
C ILE A 106 14.26 8.15 6.70
N THR A 107 15.14 7.85 7.65
CA THR A 107 16.60 7.87 7.45
C THR A 107 17.22 6.56 7.90
N TYR A 108 17.86 5.86 6.96
CA TYR A 108 18.63 4.66 7.24
C TYR A 108 20.10 5.03 7.28
N GLN A 109 20.73 4.94 8.44
CA GLN A 109 22.15 5.27 8.58
C GLN A 109 22.91 4.20 9.35
N GLY A 110 24.20 4.08 9.04
CA GLY A 110 25.09 3.16 9.73
C GLY A 110 26.55 3.47 9.47
N VAL A 111 27.41 3.06 10.39
CA VAL A 111 28.86 3.10 10.24
C VAL A 111 29.36 1.67 10.12
N VAL A 112 30.09 1.39 9.05
CA VAL A 112 30.62 0.06 8.75
C VAL A 112 32.14 0.09 8.89
N PRO A 113 32.73 -0.67 9.83
CA PRO A 113 34.18 -0.79 9.92
C PRO A 113 34.72 -1.68 8.79
N VAL A 114 35.86 -1.29 8.23
CA VAL A 114 36.61 -2.01 7.21
C VAL A 114 38.10 -1.95 7.57
N PRO A 115 38.56 -2.74 8.56
CA PRO A 115 39.94 -2.68 9.06
C PRO A 115 40.96 -2.85 7.93
N GLY A 116 42.02 -2.03 7.96
CA GLY A 116 43.12 -2.08 6.99
C GLY A 116 42.84 -1.40 5.64
N ALA A 117 41.63 -0.89 5.39
CA ALA A 117 41.33 -0.13 4.17
C ALA A 117 41.64 1.36 4.34
N SER A 118 42.33 1.96 3.37
CA SER A 118 42.56 3.41 3.34
C SER A 118 41.31 4.17 2.88
N LYS A 119 41.21 5.46 3.24
CA LYS A 119 40.18 6.38 2.73
C LYS A 119 40.14 6.37 1.21
N THR A 120 41.31 6.41 0.56
CA THR A 120 41.44 6.41 -0.90
C THR A 120 40.85 5.15 -1.53
N ASP A 121 41.15 3.98 -0.97
CA ASP A 121 40.63 2.70 -1.47
C ASP A 121 39.11 2.61 -1.29
N LEU A 122 38.61 3.00 -0.12
CA LEU A 122 37.18 2.98 0.18
C LEU A 122 36.43 3.97 -0.71
N TYR A 123 36.99 5.16 -0.94
CA TYR A 123 36.42 6.14 -1.85
C TYR A 123 36.31 5.59 -3.27
N ALA A 124 37.40 5.02 -3.80
CA ALA A 124 37.42 4.47 -5.15
C ALA A 124 36.38 3.35 -5.32
N ARG A 125 36.24 2.47 -4.31
CA ARG A 125 35.23 1.41 -4.29
C ARG A 125 33.80 1.98 -4.26
N ALA A 126 33.55 2.98 -3.42
CA ALA A 126 32.24 3.62 -3.31
C ALA A 126 31.87 4.35 -4.61
N ALA A 127 32.81 5.05 -5.23
CA ALA A 127 32.62 5.73 -6.51
C ALA A 127 32.32 4.75 -7.65
N ALA A 128 33.10 3.67 -7.74
CA ALA A 128 32.86 2.61 -8.74
C ALA A 128 31.50 1.93 -8.53
N TRP A 129 31.12 1.68 -7.28
CA TRP A 129 29.80 1.15 -6.96
C TRP A 129 28.69 2.12 -7.36
N ALA A 130 28.80 3.40 -7.00
CA ALA A 130 27.79 4.41 -7.32
C ALA A 130 27.61 4.57 -8.84
N ALA A 131 28.71 4.66 -9.59
CA ALA A 131 28.69 4.75 -11.06
C ALA A 131 28.06 3.53 -11.74
N ARG A 132 28.22 2.34 -11.16
CA ARG A 132 27.60 1.11 -11.67
C ARG A 132 26.13 0.98 -11.29
N THR A 133 25.78 1.40 -10.07
CA THR A 133 24.44 1.18 -9.51
C THR A 133 23.44 2.22 -9.96
N TYR A 134 23.87 3.47 -10.15
CA TYR A 134 23.01 4.59 -10.53
C TYR A 134 23.20 4.94 -12.01
N THR A 135 22.08 5.13 -12.72
CA THR A 135 22.08 5.39 -14.17
C THR A 135 22.35 6.87 -14.46
N THR A 136 22.47 7.24 -15.75
CA THR A 136 22.66 8.64 -16.17
C THR A 136 21.53 9.60 -15.79
N THR A 137 20.35 9.07 -15.46
CA THR A 137 19.21 9.89 -14.94
C THR A 137 19.30 10.17 -13.44
N ASP A 138 20.16 9.44 -12.73
CA ASP A 138 20.44 9.68 -11.32
C ASP A 138 21.62 10.66 -11.21
N HIS A 139 21.61 11.51 -10.18
CA HIS A 139 22.68 12.49 -9.98
C HIS A 139 23.65 11.98 -8.93
N VAL A 140 24.87 11.64 -9.35
CA VAL A 140 25.99 11.28 -8.48
C VAL A 140 26.94 12.48 -8.38
N THR A 141 27.24 12.92 -7.17
CA THR A 141 28.12 14.06 -6.86
C THR A 141 29.32 13.57 -6.05
N PRO A 142 30.45 13.27 -6.70
CA PRO A 142 31.69 12.87 -6.03
C PRO A 142 32.41 14.08 -5.40
N GLN A 143 32.88 13.93 -4.16
CA GLN A 143 33.69 14.91 -3.44
C GLN A 143 34.92 14.20 -2.81
N PRO A 144 35.97 13.91 -3.60
CA PRO A 144 37.09 13.08 -3.16
C PRO A 144 37.86 13.68 -1.98
N GLU A 145 38.05 15.00 -1.97
CA GLU A 145 38.74 15.70 -0.88
C GLU A 145 38.00 15.54 0.46
N ALA A 146 36.68 15.71 0.44
CA ALA A 146 35.82 15.49 1.60
C ALA A 146 35.68 14.01 1.97
N GLY A 147 36.01 13.08 1.05
CA GLY A 147 35.71 11.66 1.21
C GLY A 147 34.20 11.40 1.19
N GLU A 148 33.47 12.12 0.34
CA GLU A 148 32.01 12.07 0.29
C GLU A 148 31.51 11.74 -1.12
N ILE A 149 30.46 10.93 -1.21
CA ILE A 149 29.73 10.69 -2.44
C ILE A 149 28.25 10.85 -2.13
N ALA A 150 27.65 11.90 -2.69
CA ALA A 150 26.21 12.12 -2.60
C ALA A 150 25.52 11.62 -3.85
N VAL A 151 24.35 11.00 -3.69
CA VAL A 151 23.54 10.43 -4.77
C VAL A 151 22.10 10.85 -4.58
N LYS A 152 21.48 11.39 -5.63
CA LYS A 152 20.04 11.54 -5.74
C LYS A 152 19.55 10.56 -6.79
N GLY A 153 18.82 9.54 -6.36
CA GLY A 153 18.42 8.43 -7.21
C GLY A 153 16.94 8.09 -7.11
N GLN A 154 16.50 7.24 -8.03
CA GLN A 154 15.16 6.65 -7.98
C GLN A 154 15.18 5.16 -8.29
N ARG A 155 14.35 4.39 -7.59
CA ARG A 155 14.24 2.93 -7.76
C ARG A 155 12.79 2.49 -7.84
N MET A 156 12.49 1.68 -8.84
CA MET A 156 11.19 1.02 -8.96
C MET A 156 11.06 -0.03 -7.85
N VAL A 157 9.99 0.05 -7.07
CA VAL A 157 9.66 -0.95 -6.06
C VAL A 157 8.69 -1.94 -6.65
N THR A 158 8.97 -3.23 -6.44
CA THR A 158 8.04 -4.31 -6.75
C THR A 158 7.70 -5.05 -5.47
N ILE A 159 6.41 -5.22 -5.22
CA ILE A 159 5.94 -6.08 -4.13
C ILE A 159 5.69 -7.45 -4.75
N ARG A 160 6.15 -8.50 -4.06
CA ARG A 160 5.87 -9.87 -4.46
C ARG A 160 4.74 -10.41 -3.60
N THR A 161 3.65 -10.81 -4.25
CA THR A 161 2.50 -11.44 -3.60
C THR A 161 2.21 -12.79 -4.25
N THR A 162 1.67 -13.72 -3.48
CA THR A 162 1.28 -15.03 -3.99
C THR A 162 -0.11 -14.93 -4.59
N TYR A 163 -0.24 -15.28 -5.87
CA TYR A 163 -1.52 -15.40 -6.57
C TYR A 163 -1.63 -16.80 -7.17
N ASN A 164 -2.64 -17.56 -6.76
CA ASN A 164 -2.81 -18.98 -7.13
C ASN A 164 -1.55 -19.83 -6.89
N ASN A 165 -0.94 -19.72 -5.70
CA ASN A 165 0.31 -20.42 -5.32
C ASN A 165 1.53 -20.08 -6.20
N VAL A 166 1.48 -18.99 -6.97
CA VAL A 166 2.62 -18.49 -7.75
C VAL A 166 3.03 -17.13 -7.24
N LEU A 167 4.31 -16.95 -6.90
CA LEU A 167 4.87 -15.66 -6.49
C LEU A 167 4.94 -14.73 -7.71
N ARG A 168 4.16 -13.65 -7.70
CA ARG A 168 4.13 -12.64 -8.77
C ARG A 168 4.60 -11.30 -8.24
N GLY A 169 5.45 -10.64 -9.04
CA GLY A 169 5.81 -9.24 -8.79
C GLY A 169 4.73 -8.31 -9.32
N SER A 170 4.32 -7.33 -8.51
CA SER A 170 3.47 -6.22 -8.94
C SER A 170 4.21 -4.91 -8.69
N TYR A 171 4.11 -4.00 -9.65
CA TYR A 171 4.67 -2.66 -9.51
C TYR A 171 4.02 -1.94 -8.32
N ALA A 172 4.85 -1.39 -7.44
CA ALA A 172 4.43 -0.77 -6.20
C ALA A 172 4.82 0.72 -6.11
N GLY A 173 5.31 1.30 -7.20
CA GLY A 173 5.72 2.70 -7.27
C GLY A 173 7.21 2.89 -7.51
N VAL A 174 7.64 4.15 -7.41
CA VAL A 174 9.05 4.56 -7.45
C VAL A 174 9.38 5.19 -6.11
N VAL A 175 10.45 4.71 -5.47
CA VAL A 175 11.08 5.38 -4.33
C VAL A 175 12.15 6.30 -4.87
N ARG A 176 12.05 7.60 -4.53
CA ARG A 176 13.11 8.58 -4.76
C ARG A 176 13.85 8.76 -3.44
N HIS A 177 15.17 8.81 -3.50
CA HIS A 177 16.00 8.86 -2.30
C HIS A 177 17.25 9.71 -2.50
N THR A 178 17.79 10.16 -1.38
CA THR A 178 19.16 10.66 -1.28
C THR A 178 19.97 9.62 -0.53
N LEU A 179 21.18 9.32 -1.02
CA LEU A 179 22.17 8.50 -0.34
C LEU A 179 23.46 9.29 -0.27
N THR A 180 24.04 9.41 0.92
CA THR A 180 25.37 9.99 1.09
C THR A 180 26.30 8.98 1.75
N ILE A 181 27.43 8.71 1.09
CA ILE A 181 28.50 7.84 1.59
C ILE A 181 29.66 8.71 2.04
N TYR A 182 30.04 8.61 3.30
CA TYR A 182 31.22 9.26 3.87
C TYR A 182 32.29 8.20 4.13
N VAL A 183 33.53 8.43 3.71
CA VAL A 183 34.64 7.50 3.92
C VAL A 183 35.75 8.11 4.77
N LYS A 184 36.32 7.29 5.65
CA LYS A 184 37.51 7.57 6.43
C LYS A 184 38.39 6.33 6.44
N ASP A 185 39.62 6.43 6.90
CA ASP A 185 40.46 5.25 7.09
C ASP A 185 39.74 4.23 7.98
N GLY A 186 39.71 2.98 7.52
CA GLY A 186 39.15 1.86 8.24
C GLY A 186 37.63 1.83 8.38
N ARG A 187 36.85 2.74 7.76
CA ARG A 187 35.38 2.76 7.87
C ARG A 187 34.67 3.64 6.84
N TYR A 188 33.38 3.38 6.63
CA TYR A 188 32.49 4.30 5.94
C TYR A 188 31.18 4.48 6.70
N LYS A 189 30.50 5.61 6.50
CA LYS A 189 29.14 5.88 6.94
C LYS A 189 28.24 5.98 5.71
N TYR A 190 27.04 5.43 5.79
CA TYR A 190 25.95 5.74 4.85
C TYR A 190 24.81 6.44 5.58
N VAL A 191 24.11 7.32 4.86
CA VAL A 191 22.87 8.01 5.25
C VAL A 191 21.96 8.07 4.05
#